data_AF-A0A6P7H4H8-F1
#
_entry.id   AF-A0A6P7H4H8-F1
#
_cell.length_a   1.000
_cell.length_b   1.000
_cell.length_c   1.000
_cell.angle_alpha   90.00
_cell.angle_beta   90.00
_cell.angle_gamma   90.00
#
_symmetry.space_group_name_H-M   'P 1'
#
loop_
_entity.id
_entity.type
_entity.pdbx_description
1 polymer ?
#
loop_
_entity_poly.entity_id
_entity_poly.type
_entity_poly.pdbx_seq_one_letter_code
_entity_poly.pdbx_strand_id
1 'polypeptide(L)'
;MASADTFSENDAMRFFQQYGYIDSNSIANFNSTLLQFQEKYNLYVDGTLNDETIALMQKPRCHTGENAYSLKGKWYKHNLRWYFPQAYNVKHIIQLVERAFKMWEDVSNLHFTRVSVPVPKPDITITAVKRKHYFRSNCMGNYKCGYDSDGRGGTLAHSYFPITNDSCVEIHLDLDEKWSYNLNDTDYDSTNLFMVILHEIGHSLGLLHSNPLS
;
A
#
# COMPACT_ATOMS: atom_id res chain seq x y z
N MET A 1 32.10 2.25 15.77
CA MET A 1 31.70 2.03 14.37
C MET A 1 30.44 1.17 14.42
N ALA A 2 29.30 1.70 13.99
CA ALA A 2 28.10 0.89 13.85
C ALA A 2 28.34 -0.04 12.65
N SER A 3 28.18 -1.35 12.87
CA SER A 3 28.06 -2.33 11.80
C SER A 3 26.97 -1.85 10.84
N ALA A 4 27.28 -1.71 9.56
CA ALA A 4 26.23 -1.61 8.55
C ALA A 4 25.51 -2.97 8.59
N ASP A 5 24.28 -3.00 9.11
CA ASP A 5 23.50 -4.23 9.17
C ASP A 5 23.33 -4.76 7.75
N THR A 6 24.05 -5.84 7.44
CA THR A 6 23.94 -6.56 6.17
C THR A 6 22.58 -7.25 6.14
N PHE A 7 21.80 -7.00 5.10
CA PHE A 7 20.50 -7.66 4.87
C PHE A 7 20.67 -9.17 4.89
N SER A 8 19.99 -9.85 5.81
CA SER A 8 20.18 -11.27 6.10
C SER A 8 19.08 -12.16 5.51
N GLU A 9 19.30 -13.48 5.49
CA GLU A 9 18.23 -14.44 5.16
C GLU A 9 17.01 -14.31 6.06
N ASN A 10 17.20 -13.94 7.34
CA ASN A 10 16.09 -13.68 8.25
C ASN A 10 15.27 -12.47 7.82
N ASP A 11 15.90 -11.42 7.28
CA ASP A 11 15.20 -10.24 6.78
C ASP A 11 14.44 -10.59 5.49
N ALA A 12 15.06 -11.37 4.60
CA ALA A 12 14.41 -11.92 3.42
C ALA A 12 13.20 -12.82 3.77
N MET A 13 13.31 -13.65 4.82
CA MET A 13 12.20 -14.48 5.29
C MET A 13 11.05 -13.64 5.84
N ARG A 14 11.33 -12.58 6.62
CA ARG A 14 10.29 -11.64 7.07
C ARG A 14 9.62 -10.95 5.88
N PHE A 15 10.40 -10.53 4.88
CA PHE A 15 9.89 -9.97 3.64
C PHE A 15 8.93 -10.96 2.94
N PHE A 16 9.35 -12.21 2.78
CA PHE A 16 8.52 -13.23 2.13
C PHE A 16 7.23 -13.52 2.88
N GLN A 17 7.26 -13.53 4.21
CA GLN A 17 6.06 -13.68 5.03
C GLN A 17 5.13 -12.47 4.90
N GLN A 18 5.69 -11.26 4.99
CA GLN A 18 4.94 -10.02 4.91
C GLN A 18 4.18 -9.88 3.58
N TYR A 19 4.85 -10.17 2.45
CA TYR A 19 4.26 -10.00 1.12
C TYR A 19 3.58 -11.27 0.58
N GLY A 20 3.43 -12.31 1.41
CA GLY A 20 2.67 -13.52 1.07
C GLY A 20 3.37 -14.47 0.09
N TYR A 21 4.70 -14.45 0.02
CA TYR A 21 5.51 -15.46 -0.67
C TYR A 21 5.59 -16.77 0.10
N ILE A 22 5.47 -16.69 1.43
CA ILE A 22 5.50 -17.85 2.32
C ILE A 22 4.35 -17.71 3.31
N ASP A 23 3.56 -18.77 3.51
CA ASP A 23 2.63 -18.82 4.63
C ASP A 23 3.42 -18.96 5.94
N SER A 24 3.04 -18.18 6.95
CA SER A 24 3.62 -18.19 8.30
C SER A 24 3.67 -19.57 8.97
N ASN A 25 2.83 -20.51 8.55
CA ASN A 25 2.79 -21.88 9.05
C ASN A 25 3.50 -22.90 8.14
N SER A 26 4.09 -22.45 7.03
CA SER A 26 4.75 -23.32 6.05
C SER A 26 6.23 -23.48 6.37
N ILE A 27 6.73 -24.73 6.30
CA ILE A 27 8.16 -25.03 6.18
C ILE A 27 8.57 -24.75 4.72
N ALA A 28 8.29 -23.55 4.22
CA ALA A 28 8.65 -23.19 2.86
C ALA A 28 10.17 -23.13 2.77
N ASN A 29 10.72 -23.81 1.78
CA ASN A 29 12.15 -23.81 1.53
C ASN A 29 12.55 -22.40 1.04
N PHE A 30 13.31 -21.66 1.86
CA PHE A 30 13.81 -20.32 1.56
C PHE A 30 14.38 -20.23 0.14
N ASN A 31 15.24 -21.17 -0.25
CA ASN A 31 15.87 -21.19 -1.57
C ASN A 31 14.85 -21.28 -2.69
N SER A 32 13.81 -22.11 -2.53
CA SER A 32 12.77 -22.25 -3.55
C SER A 32 11.94 -20.97 -3.71
N THR A 33 11.73 -20.24 -2.62
CA THR A 33 10.99 -18.97 -2.63
C THR A 33 11.84 -17.86 -3.25
N LEU A 34 13.13 -17.83 -2.92
CA LEU A 34 14.09 -16.89 -3.46
C LEU A 34 14.24 -17.03 -4.97
N LEU A 35 14.36 -18.27 -5.48
CA LEU A 35 14.41 -18.53 -6.92
C LEU A 35 13.13 -18.04 -7.63
N GLN A 36 11.95 -18.34 -7.07
CA GLN A 36 10.67 -17.87 -7.63
C GLN A 36 10.55 -16.35 -7.60
N PHE A 37 11.05 -15.70 -6.54
CA PHE A 37 11.08 -14.24 -6.45
C PHE A 37 12.00 -13.64 -7.53
N GLN A 38 13.21 -14.18 -7.70
CA GLN A 38 14.13 -13.73 -8.75
C GLN A 38 13.52 -13.90 -10.15
N GLU A 39 12.89 -15.04 -10.43
CA GLU A 39 12.20 -15.29 -11.69
C GLU A 39 11.03 -14.32 -11.92
N LYS A 40 10.18 -14.11 -10.89
CA LYS A 40 9.03 -13.20 -10.94
C LYS A 40 9.43 -11.76 -11.31
N TYR A 41 10.56 -11.28 -10.79
CA TYR A 41 11.04 -9.92 -11.03
C TYR A 41 12.11 -9.82 -12.12
N ASN A 42 12.34 -10.89 -12.88
CA ASN A 42 13.33 -10.94 -13.96
C ASN A 42 14.74 -10.53 -13.49
N LEU A 43 15.12 -10.97 -12.28
CA LEU A 43 16.47 -10.85 -11.73
C LEU A 43 17.33 -12.04 -12.18
N TYR A 44 18.64 -11.94 -11.95
CA TYR A 44 19.53 -13.08 -12.15
C TYR A 44 19.18 -14.22 -11.18
N VAL A 45 18.74 -15.36 -11.72
CA VAL A 45 18.22 -16.51 -10.95
C VAL A 45 19.37 -17.41 -10.50
N ASP A 46 20.04 -17.03 -9.42
CA ASP A 46 21.15 -17.78 -8.83
C ASP A 46 20.83 -18.39 -7.46
N GLY A 47 19.66 -18.09 -6.89
CA GLY A 47 19.25 -18.58 -5.57
C GLY A 47 20.05 -17.96 -4.42
N THR A 48 20.68 -16.82 -4.64
CA THR A 48 21.46 -16.08 -3.63
C THR A 48 20.85 -14.69 -3.37
N LEU A 49 21.09 -14.14 -2.19
CA LEU A 49 20.78 -12.74 -1.89
C LEU A 49 21.85 -11.83 -2.51
N ASN A 50 21.91 -11.80 -3.84
CA ASN A 50 22.79 -10.90 -4.57
C ASN A 50 22.34 -9.43 -4.43
N ASP A 51 23.23 -8.50 -4.78
CA ASP A 51 23.01 -7.06 -4.58
C ASP A 51 21.72 -6.55 -5.24
N GLU A 52 21.37 -7.05 -6.43
CA GLU A 52 20.15 -6.68 -7.14
C GLU A 52 18.89 -7.19 -6.41
N THR A 53 18.93 -8.41 -5.89
CA THR A 53 17.83 -9.01 -5.13
C THR A 53 17.60 -8.26 -3.82
N ILE A 54 18.68 -7.99 -3.07
CA ILE A 54 18.63 -7.21 -1.83
C ILE A 54 18.11 -5.80 -2.11
N ALA A 55 18.67 -5.12 -3.11
CA ALA A 55 18.26 -3.77 -3.48
C ALA A 55 16.77 -3.73 -3.86
N LEU A 56 16.25 -4.75 -4.55
CA LEU A 56 14.82 -4.82 -4.85
C LEU A 56 13.99 -5.04 -3.58
N MET A 57 14.36 -5.99 -2.71
CA MET A 57 13.64 -6.28 -1.46
C MET A 57 13.58 -5.08 -0.51
N GLN A 58 14.64 -4.26 -0.48
CA GLN A 58 14.74 -3.06 0.35
C GLN A 58 14.03 -1.83 -0.24
N LYS A 59 13.51 -1.90 -1.47
CA LYS A 59 12.76 -0.77 -2.04
C LYS A 59 11.44 -0.56 -1.27
N PRO A 60 11.13 0.69 -0.89
CA PRO A 60 9.86 1.02 -0.27
C PRO A 60 8.68 0.61 -1.15
N ARG A 61 7.61 0.07 -0.54
CA ARG A 61 6.46 -0.48 -1.27
C ARG A 61 5.16 -0.45 -0.47
N CYS A 62 4.05 -0.77 -1.13
CA CYS A 62 2.74 -0.98 -0.50
C CYS A 62 2.76 -2.27 0.34
N HIS A 63 2.07 -2.29 1.50
CA HIS A 63 1.98 -3.47 2.35
C HIS A 63 1.24 -4.66 1.72
N THR A 64 0.31 -4.39 0.80
CA THR A 64 -0.58 -5.40 0.24
C THR A 64 0.21 -6.56 -0.36
N GLY A 65 -0.12 -7.80 0.01
CA GLY A 65 0.60 -8.99 -0.45
C GLY A 65 0.58 -9.17 -1.97
N GLU A 66 1.69 -9.64 -2.52
CA GLU A 66 2.00 -9.63 -3.95
C GLU A 66 1.58 -10.92 -4.69
N ASN A 67 1.00 -11.90 -3.98
CA ASN A 67 0.68 -13.24 -4.50
C ASN A 67 -0.81 -13.58 -4.56
N ALA A 68 -1.69 -12.57 -4.48
CA ALA A 68 -3.10 -12.75 -4.83
C ALA A 68 -3.32 -12.28 -6.27
N TYR A 69 -3.95 -13.13 -7.11
CA TYR A 69 -4.21 -12.86 -8.53
C TYR A 69 -5.70 -12.68 -8.88
N SER A 70 -6.60 -12.69 -7.88
CA SER A 70 -8.04 -12.51 -8.05
C SER A 70 -8.59 -11.32 -7.25
N LEU A 71 -9.42 -10.48 -7.90
CA LEU A 71 -10.06 -9.32 -7.27
C LEU A 71 -10.62 -9.71 -5.90
N LYS A 72 -10.19 -9.00 -4.85
CA LYS A 72 -10.60 -9.30 -3.47
C LYS A 72 -12.04 -8.83 -3.16
N GLY A 73 -12.66 -8.08 -4.08
CA GLY A 73 -14.05 -7.65 -4.07
C GLY A 73 -14.28 -6.48 -5.04
N LYS A 74 -15.49 -5.92 -5.04
CA LYS A 74 -15.84 -4.72 -5.83
C LYS A 74 -16.91 -3.89 -5.13
N TRP A 75 -16.96 -2.60 -5.47
CA TRP A 75 -18.09 -1.75 -5.17
C TRP A 75 -19.28 -2.09 -6.08
N TYR A 76 -20.48 -2.13 -5.51
CA TYR A 76 -21.75 -2.29 -6.23
C TYR A 76 -22.37 -0.92 -6.57
N LYS A 77 -22.18 0.08 -5.70
CA LYS A 77 -22.49 1.47 -6.01
C LYS A 77 -21.40 2.10 -6.88
N HIS A 78 -21.83 3.08 -7.66
CA HIS A 78 -20.97 3.84 -8.57
C HIS A 78 -20.50 5.17 -7.97
N ASN A 79 -21.32 5.81 -7.12
CA ASN A 79 -20.98 7.07 -6.48
C ASN A 79 -20.32 6.78 -5.12
N LEU A 80 -19.02 7.03 -5.04
CA LEU A 80 -18.20 6.80 -3.86
C LEU A 80 -17.80 8.14 -3.22
N ARG A 81 -18.00 8.24 -1.92
CA ARG A 81 -17.60 9.39 -1.12
C ARG A 81 -16.29 9.11 -0.41
N TRP A 82 -15.34 10.03 -0.52
CA TRP A 82 -14.06 9.89 0.15
C TRP A 82 -13.81 11.00 1.17
N TYR A 83 -13.12 10.65 2.25
CA TYR A 83 -12.83 11.53 3.38
C TYR A 83 -11.35 11.47 3.77
N PHE A 84 -10.71 12.63 3.93
CA PHE A 84 -9.34 12.73 4.43
C PHE A 84 -9.25 13.78 5.54
N PRO A 85 -9.52 13.41 6.81
CA PRO A 85 -9.63 14.35 7.92
C PRO A 85 -8.36 15.17 8.15
N GLN A 86 -7.19 14.53 8.02
CA GLN A 86 -5.91 15.13 8.38
C GLN A 86 -5.39 16.11 7.34
N ALA A 87 -5.86 16.00 6.09
CA ALA A 87 -5.54 16.93 5.02
C ALA A 87 -6.62 18.02 4.84
N TYR A 88 -7.62 18.12 5.72
CA TYR A 88 -8.80 18.98 5.53
C TYR A 88 -8.46 20.42 5.12
N ASN A 89 -7.48 21.03 5.81
CA ASN A 89 -7.00 22.40 5.57
C ASN A 89 -5.73 22.48 4.71
N VAL A 90 -5.29 21.38 4.10
CA VAL A 90 -4.06 21.31 3.31
C VAL A 90 -4.40 21.24 1.83
N LYS A 91 -4.74 22.40 1.24
CA LYS A 91 -5.30 22.51 -0.12
C LYS A 91 -4.52 21.74 -1.19
N HIS A 92 -3.19 21.83 -1.18
CA HIS A 92 -2.36 21.16 -2.19
C HIS A 92 -2.42 19.62 -2.08
N ILE A 93 -2.46 19.06 -0.86
CA ILE A 93 -2.63 17.61 -0.65
C ILE A 93 -4.00 17.17 -1.15
N ILE A 94 -5.05 17.93 -0.81
CA ILE A 94 -6.40 17.63 -1.29
C ILE A 94 -6.46 17.63 -2.81
N GLN A 95 -5.92 18.63 -3.49
CA GLN A 95 -5.92 18.70 -4.95
C GLN A 95 -5.17 17.52 -5.58
N LEU A 96 -4.08 17.09 -4.95
CA LEU A 96 -3.31 15.92 -5.35
C LEU A 96 -4.15 14.63 -5.21
N VAL A 97 -4.87 14.47 -4.10
CA VAL A 97 -5.77 13.31 -3.88
C VAL A 97 -6.98 13.35 -4.81
N GLU A 98 -7.58 14.52 -5.04
CA GLU A 98 -8.66 14.73 -6.02
C GLU A 98 -8.22 14.30 -7.42
N ARG A 99 -7.00 14.67 -7.82
CA ARG A 99 -6.43 14.24 -9.11
C ARG A 99 -6.25 12.72 -9.18
N ALA A 100 -5.82 12.08 -8.10
CA ALA A 100 -5.65 10.62 -8.07
C ALA A 100 -6.99 9.89 -8.21
N PHE A 101 -8.04 10.34 -7.51
CA PHE A 101 -9.40 9.82 -7.72
C PHE A 101 -9.91 10.08 -9.13
N LYS A 102 -9.63 11.27 -9.69
CA LYS A 102 -10.03 11.61 -11.07
C LYS A 102 -9.44 10.64 -12.10
N MET A 103 -8.19 10.23 -11.94
CA MET A 103 -7.58 9.25 -12.85
C MET A 103 -8.33 7.91 -12.87
N TRP A 104 -8.83 7.45 -11.73
CA TRP A 104 -9.67 6.24 -11.66
C TRP A 104 -11.09 6.48 -12.18
N GLU A 105 -11.66 7.65 -11.94
CA GLU A 105 -12.94 8.07 -12.51
C GLU A 105 -12.91 8.05 -14.04
N ASP A 106 -11.84 8.55 -14.65
CA ASP A 106 -11.70 8.68 -16.11
C ASP A 106 -11.68 7.33 -16.86
N VAL A 107 -11.34 6.25 -16.17
CA VAL A 107 -11.17 4.91 -16.75
C VAL A 107 -12.15 3.88 -16.19
N SER A 108 -13.18 4.32 -15.47
CA SER A 108 -14.18 3.43 -14.87
C SER A 108 -15.59 4.04 -14.93
N ASN A 109 -16.58 3.30 -14.45
CA ASN A 109 -17.95 3.81 -14.25
C ASN A 109 -18.16 4.34 -12.82
N LEU A 110 -17.10 4.58 -12.05
CA LEU A 110 -17.18 5.11 -10.69
C LEU A 110 -17.13 6.64 -10.72
N HIS A 111 -17.71 7.27 -9.70
CA HIS A 111 -17.66 8.71 -9.48
C HIS A 111 -17.23 9.00 -8.05
N PHE A 112 -16.32 9.95 -7.87
CA PHE A 112 -15.75 10.23 -6.55
C PHE A 112 -16.12 11.63 -6.06
N THR A 113 -16.71 11.70 -4.88
CA THR A 113 -17.05 12.99 -4.23
C THR A 113 -16.33 13.12 -2.90
N ARG A 114 -15.53 14.17 -2.76
CA ARG A 114 -14.92 14.53 -1.48
C ARG A 114 -16.00 14.95 -0.49
N VAL A 115 -15.92 14.46 0.74
CA VAL A 115 -16.69 15.00 1.86
C VAL A 115 -15.77 15.67 2.88
N SER A 116 -16.25 16.75 3.48
CA SER A 116 -15.54 17.55 4.49
C SER A 116 -15.78 17.06 5.91
N VAL A 117 -16.91 16.38 6.12
CA VAL A 117 -17.34 15.80 7.38
C VAL A 117 -17.79 14.37 7.11
N PRO A 118 -17.68 13.45 8.09
CA PRO A 118 -18.02 12.05 7.87
C PRO A 118 -19.53 11.75 8.02
N VAL A 119 -20.37 12.70 7.60
CA VAL A 119 -21.83 12.58 7.63
C VAL A 119 -22.39 13.05 6.27
N PRO A 120 -23.04 12.16 5.48
CA PRO A 120 -23.21 10.73 5.76
C PRO A 120 -21.88 9.98 5.78
N LYS A 121 -21.84 8.77 6.35
CA LYS A 121 -20.64 7.92 6.45
C LYS A 121 -19.87 7.87 5.11
N PRO A 122 -18.55 8.14 5.04
CA PRO A 122 -17.80 8.02 3.78
C PRO A 122 -17.67 6.55 3.36
N ASP A 123 -17.31 6.33 2.10
CA ASP A 123 -17.10 5.00 1.52
C ASP A 123 -15.61 4.64 1.52
N ILE A 124 -14.74 5.63 1.29
CA ILE A 124 -13.28 5.48 1.39
C ILE A 124 -12.76 6.53 2.38
N THR A 125 -12.07 6.10 3.43
CA THR A 125 -11.41 7.03 4.37
C THR A 125 -9.90 6.92 4.25
N ILE A 126 -9.23 8.04 3.99
CA ILE A 126 -7.76 8.11 4.00
C ILE A 126 -7.34 8.61 5.37
N THR A 127 -6.49 7.86 6.05
CA THR A 127 -5.96 8.19 7.37
C THR A 127 -4.43 8.16 7.30
N ALA A 128 -3.77 9.24 7.76
CA ALA A 128 -2.32 9.23 7.92
C ALA A 128 -2.00 8.78 9.35
N VAL A 129 -1.14 7.79 9.53
CA VAL A 129 -0.93 7.12 10.83
C VAL A 129 0.55 6.92 11.10
N LYS A 130 0.92 6.73 12.36
CA LYS A 130 2.27 6.29 12.75
C LYS A 130 2.15 4.94 13.45
N ARG A 131 3.08 4.03 13.17
CA ARG A 131 3.28 2.75 13.88
C ARG A 131 1.95 2.00 14.09
N LYS A 132 1.69 1.59 15.34
CA LYS A 132 0.43 0.98 15.79
C LYS A 132 -0.68 2.01 15.75
N HIS A 133 -1.72 1.73 14.97
CA HIS A 133 -2.85 2.61 14.78
C HIS A 133 -4.18 1.86 14.79
N TYR A 134 -5.26 2.62 14.78
CA TYR A 134 -6.63 2.13 14.84
C TYR A 134 -7.39 2.65 13.63
N PHE A 135 -8.35 1.86 13.20
CA PHE A 135 -9.34 2.27 12.22
C PHE A 135 -10.21 3.40 12.77
N ARG A 136 -10.80 4.20 11.88
CA ARG A 136 -11.69 5.29 12.24
C ARG A 136 -13.06 4.73 12.63
N SER A 137 -13.59 5.23 13.75
CA SER A 137 -14.89 4.81 14.30
C SER A 137 -16.07 5.02 13.34
N ASN A 138 -15.97 6.01 12.45
CA ASN A 138 -16.93 6.32 11.41
C ASN A 138 -16.74 5.53 10.11
N CYS A 139 -15.83 4.54 10.06
CA CYS A 139 -15.60 3.69 8.90
C CYS A 139 -15.54 2.21 9.28
N MET A 140 -14.36 1.68 9.64
CA MET A 140 -14.16 0.26 9.95
C MET A 140 -14.23 -0.07 11.45
N GLY A 141 -14.60 0.91 12.29
CA GLY A 141 -14.77 0.74 13.74
C GLY A 141 -13.47 1.01 14.49
N ASN A 142 -13.50 1.36 15.77
CA ASN A 142 -12.31 1.79 16.52
C ASN A 142 -11.42 0.61 16.99
N TYR A 143 -11.14 -0.34 16.10
CA TYR A 143 -10.33 -1.52 16.37
C TYR A 143 -8.89 -1.30 15.93
N LYS A 144 -7.95 -2.03 16.56
CA LYS A 144 -6.53 -1.95 16.18
C LYS A 144 -6.36 -2.43 14.74
N CYS A 145 -5.65 -1.67 13.92
CA CYS A 145 -5.24 -2.14 12.60
C CYS A 145 -4.26 -3.32 12.78
N GLY A 146 -4.42 -4.34 11.95
CA GLY A 146 -3.56 -5.52 11.96
C GLY A 146 -2.16 -5.25 11.41
N TYR A 147 -1.98 -4.12 10.73
CA TYR A 147 -0.72 -3.69 10.13
C TYR A 147 -0.08 -2.62 11.00
N ASP A 148 1.12 -2.91 11.48
CA ASP A 148 1.96 -1.94 12.19
C ASP A 148 2.93 -1.34 11.16
N SER A 149 3.10 -0.02 11.15
CA SER A 149 4.09 0.58 10.26
C SER A 149 5.52 0.25 10.73
N ASP A 150 6.42 0.03 9.78
CA ASP A 150 7.80 -0.46 9.98
C ASP A 150 8.83 0.67 10.11
N GLY A 151 8.39 1.92 10.00
CA GLY A 151 9.25 3.09 10.01
C GLY A 151 9.70 3.43 8.59
N ARG A 152 10.67 4.35 8.47
CA ARG A 152 11.03 4.93 7.17
C ARG A 152 11.68 3.92 6.23
N GLY A 153 11.26 3.93 4.97
CA GLY A 153 11.89 3.23 3.85
C GLY A 153 11.38 1.81 3.61
N GLY A 154 10.34 1.38 4.34
CA GLY A 154 9.71 0.07 4.19
C GLY A 154 8.32 0.17 3.58
N THR A 155 7.32 0.03 4.43
CA THR A 155 5.90 0.04 4.07
C THR A 155 5.38 1.46 4.00
N LEU A 156 5.10 1.93 2.77
CA LEU A 156 4.67 3.30 2.54
C LEU A 156 3.21 3.55 2.96
N ALA A 157 2.36 2.59 2.64
CA ALA A 157 0.93 2.67 2.84
C ALA A 157 0.29 1.28 2.70
N HIS A 158 -0.97 1.19 3.09
CA HIS A 158 -1.82 0.05 2.80
C HIS A 158 -3.28 0.45 2.63
N SER A 159 -4.03 -0.42 1.97
CA SER A 159 -5.43 -0.17 1.63
C SER A 159 -6.26 -1.42 1.81
N TYR A 160 -7.44 -1.25 2.39
CA TYR A 160 -8.39 -2.34 2.55
C TYR A 160 -9.26 -2.48 1.29
N PHE A 161 -9.37 -3.71 0.82
CA PHE A 161 -10.22 -4.04 -0.32
C PHE A 161 -11.70 -3.88 0.02
N PRO A 162 -12.54 -3.53 -0.99
CA PRO A 162 -13.97 -3.54 -0.81
C PRO A 162 -14.43 -4.97 -0.50
N ILE A 163 -15.15 -5.13 0.61
CA ILE A 163 -15.83 -6.38 0.95
C ILE A 163 -17.25 -6.39 0.36
N THR A 164 -17.89 -7.56 0.33
CA THR A 164 -19.30 -7.65 -0.09
C THR A 164 -20.16 -6.72 0.77
N ASN A 165 -21.07 -5.94 0.16
CA ASN A 165 -22.06 -5.01 0.78
C ASN A 165 -21.75 -3.49 0.81
N ASP A 166 -20.76 -3.00 0.05
CA ASP A 166 -20.42 -1.56 0.01
C ASP A 166 -20.09 -0.93 1.38
N SER A 167 -19.57 -1.74 2.30
CA SER A 167 -19.01 -1.24 3.56
C SER A 167 -17.83 -0.30 3.31
N CYS A 168 -17.71 0.73 4.15
CA CYS A 168 -16.59 1.67 4.12
C CYS A 168 -15.25 0.94 4.29
N VAL A 169 -14.24 1.38 3.53
CA VAL A 169 -12.86 0.91 3.61
C VAL A 169 -11.90 2.05 3.97
N GLU A 170 -10.72 1.70 4.49
CA GLU A 170 -9.70 2.67 4.83
C GLU A 170 -8.40 2.47 4.02
N ILE A 171 -7.78 3.59 3.67
CA ILE A 171 -6.41 3.69 3.16
C ILE A 171 -5.58 4.33 4.28
N HIS A 172 -4.50 3.68 4.68
CA HIS A 172 -3.60 4.18 5.70
C HIS A 172 -2.24 4.55 5.10
N LEU A 173 -1.80 5.79 5.32
CA LEU A 173 -0.48 6.28 4.92
C LEU A 173 0.47 6.26 6.12
N ASP A 174 1.71 5.82 5.95
CA ASP A 174 2.71 5.91 7.01
C ASP A 174 3.29 7.34 7.12
N LEU A 175 3.08 7.99 8.26
CA LEU A 175 3.61 9.31 8.60
C LEU A 175 5.08 9.30 9.04
N ASP A 176 5.74 8.15 9.11
CA ASP A 176 7.18 8.05 9.32
C ASP A 176 7.98 8.19 8.00
N GLU A 177 7.29 8.19 6.85
CA GLU A 177 7.89 8.42 5.54
C GLU A 177 8.13 9.90 5.23
N LYS A 178 9.15 10.16 4.38
CA LYS A 178 9.44 11.49 3.85
C LYS A 178 8.61 11.73 2.59
N TRP A 179 7.38 12.23 2.77
CA TRP A 179 6.47 12.50 1.67
C TRP A 179 6.88 13.71 0.82
N SER A 180 6.94 13.50 -0.49
CA SER A 180 6.98 14.55 -1.49
C SER A 180 5.61 14.80 -2.10
N TYR A 181 5.30 16.09 -2.27
CA TYR A 181 4.08 16.58 -2.91
C TYR A 181 4.33 17.05 -4.34
N ASN A 182 5.59 17.04 -4.78
CA ASN A 182 5.99 17.44 -6.13
C ASN A 182 6.07 16.19 -7.02
N LEU A 183 5.36 16.22 -8.15
CA LEU A 183 5.39 15.12 -9.11
C LEU A 183 6.77 14.93 -9.76
N ASN A 184 7.57 16.00 -9.82
CA ASN A 184 8.90 16.00 -10.41
C ASN A 184 10.00 16.01 -9.35
N ASP A 185 9.72 15.52 -8.14
CA ASP A 185 10.76 15.40 -7.13
C ASP A 185 11.82 14.39 -7.60
N THR A 186 13.08 14.81 -7.46
CA THR A 186 14.26 13.99 -7.79
C THR A 186 15.02 13.56 -6.54
N ASP A 187 14.52 13.92 -5.35
CA ASP A 187 15.09 13.47 -4.09
C ASP A 187 14.79 11.98 -3.89
N TYR A 188 15.84 11.16 -4.08
CA TYR A 188 15.80 9.71 -3.92
C TYR A 188 15.40 9.26 -2.52
N ASP A 189 15.54 10.13 -1.51
CA ASP A 189 15.16 9.83 -0.13
C ASP A 189 13.67 10.16 0.17
N SER A 190 12.92 10.66 -0.82
CA SER A 190 11.53 11.07 -0.70
C SER A 190 10.57 10.12 -1.43
N THR A 191 9.36 10.00 -0.90
CA THR A 191 8.29 9.18 -1.46
C THR A 191 7.21 10.06 -2.07
N ASN A 192 6.91 9.88 -3.35
CA ASN A 192 5.89 10.65 -4.04
C ASN A 192 4.48 10.27 -3.55
N LEU A 193 3.83 11.17 -2.81
CA LEU A 193 2.51 10.95 -2.22
C LEU A 193 1.42 10.68 -3.28
N PHE A 194 1.51 11.33 -4.43
CA PHE A 194 0.52 11.15 -5.51
C PHE A 194 0.53 9.73 -6.03
N MET A 195 1.73 9.20 -6.32
CA MET A 195 1.87 7.84 -6.83
C MET A 195 1.37 6.81 -5.82
N VAL A 196 1.70 6.98 -4.53
CA VAL A 196 1.22 6.08 -3.49
C VAL A 196 -0.29 6.16 -3.33
N ILE A 197 -0.88 7.36 -3.24
CA ILE A 197 -2.34 7.50 -3.15
C ILE A 197 -3.04 6.90 -4.36
N LEU A 198 -2.55 7.17 -5.58
CA LEU A 198 -3.11 6.61 -6.81
C LEU A 198 -3.11 5.08 -6.75
N HIS A 199 -2.01 4.48 -6.31
CA HIS A 199 -1.86 3.05 -6.11
C HIS A 199 -2.83 2.49 -5.05
N GLU A 200 -2.87 3.08 -3.86
CA GLU A 200 -3.73 2.62 -2.76
C GLU A 200 -5.22 2.79 -3.05
N ILE A 201 -5.60 3.78 -3.86
CA ILE A 201 -6.97 3.89 -4.36
C ILE A 201 -7.30 2.65 -5.21
N GLY A 202 -6.41 2.21 -6.09
CA GLY A 202 -6.61 0.98 -6.89
C GLY A 202 -6.99 -0.23 -6.02
N HIS A 203 -6.26 -0.44 -4.92
CA HIS A 203 -6.58 -1.46 -3.92
C HIS A 203 -7.96 -1.25 -3.27
N SER A 204 -8.31 -0.02 -2.91
CA SER A 204 -9.63 0.31 -2.34
C SER A 204 -10.78 0.10 -3.33
N LEU A 205 -10.47 -0.03 -4.64
CA LEU A 205 -11.42 -0.36 -5.69
C LEU A 205 -11.46 -1.86 -6.02
N GLY A 206 -10.62 -2.67 -5.39
CA GLY A 206 -10.57 -4.12 -5.56
C GLY A 206 -9.40 -4.63 -6.40
N LEU A 207 -8.55 -3.76 -6.95
CA LEU A 207 -7.44 -4.13 -7.81
C LEU A 207 -6.27 -4.67 -7.01
N LEU A 208 -5.66 -5.75 -7.49
CA LEU A 208 -4.42 -6.29 -6.96
C LEU A 208 -3.22 -5.65 -7.66
N HIS A 209 -2.01 -5.94 -7.16
CA HIS A 209 -0.81 -5.60 -7.91
C HIS A 209 -0.81 -6.29 -9.27
N SER A 210 -0.34 -5.57 -10.28
CA SER A 210 -0.05 -6.14 -11.59
C SER A 210 1.08 -7.17 -11.46
N ASN A 211 1.02 -8.24 -12.25
CA ASN A 211 2.13 -9.17 -12.32
C ASN A 211 3.29 -8.48 -13.05
N PRO A 212 4.50 -8.39 -12.49
CA PRO A 212 5.66 -7.85 -13.21
C PRO A 212 5.98 -8.62 -14.51
N LEU A 213 5.45 -9.84 -14.69
CA LEU A 213 5.59 -10.65 -15.90
C LEU A 213 4.44 -10.51 -16.92
N SER A 214 3.43 -9.65 -16.68
CA SER A 214 2.28 -9.46 -17.59
C SER A 214 2.41 -8.25 -18.49
#